data_AF-A0A6I5YT87-F1
#
_entry.id   AF-A0A6I5YT87-F1
#
_cell.length_a   1.000
_cell.length_b   1.000
_cell.length_c   1.000
_cell.angle_alpha   90.00
_cell.angle_beta   90.00
_cell.angle_gamma   90.00
#
_symmetry.space_group_name_H-M   'P 1'
#
loop_
_entity.id
_entity.type
_entity.pdbx_description
1 polymer ?
#
loop_
_entity_poly.entity_id
_entity_poly.type
_entity_poly.pdbx_seq_one_letter_code
_entity_poly.pdbx_strand_id
1 'polypeptide(L)'
;MGRWVAGREPSAKQYTRVSARRRIEQVFNAAVLEILDPIEIVDLRIAVLTGEDANPPAIAVACDSLGQLDLGWIETGEAPTPWRAAAYAALGETLGTALPIFGYQDLFDEISMYYWDGEIDDEGARQSLIAYHGLSAEELEEQTMPSEMNARRPDWMIGANAAKPAALPKGLREALCQLRDAHKALKRLPSDRNAWHFDTDILYEYVPGIEECSSLPPLTLVPFDEFARELDDVARHGMEMGFMDVCGICPLPDVSRIDDWFASLRLGVQFLLAAQDLVRFDPPNP
;
A
#
# COMPACT_ATOMS: atom_id res chain seq x y z
N MET A 1 0.74 -26.14 -8.96
CA MET A 1 1.58 -25.49 -9.99
C MET A 1 1.92 -26.40 -11.18
N GLY A 2 2.47 -27.60 -10.98
CA GLY A 2 2.85 -28.48 -12.11
C GLY A 2 1.73 -28.78 -13.13
N ARG A 3 0.51 -29.09 -12.66
CA ARG A 3 -0.65 -29.29 -13.55
C ARG A 3 -1.04 -28.04 -14.34
N TRP A 4 -0.94 -26.87 -13.70
CA TRP A 4 -1.24 -25.57 -14.31
C TRP A 4 -0.27 -25.25 -15.46
N VAL A 5 1.02 -25.59 -15.28
CA VAL A 5 2.05 -25.44 -16.33
C VAL A 5 1.81 -26.43 -17.47
N ALA A 6 1.55 -27.70 -17.14
CA ALA A 6 1.29 -28.74 -18.15
C ALA A 6 0.08 -28.39 -19.05
N GLY A 7 -0.98 -27.78 -18.49
CA GLY A 7 -2.14 -27.33 -19.25
C GLY A 7 -1.86 -26.20 -20.25
N ARG A 8 -0.70 -25.52 -20.14
CA ARG A 8 -0.26 -24.44 -21.04
C ARG A 8 0.76 -24.92 -22.07
N GLU A 9 1.17 -26.18 -22.02
CA GLU A 9 2.10 -26.71 -23.00
C GLU A 9 1.36 -27.23 -24.24
N PRO A 10 1.84 -26.92 -25.45
CA PRO A 10 1.17 -27.32 -26.70
C PRO A 10 1.23 -28.82 -26.96
N SER A 11 2.08 -29.57 -26.25
CA SER A 11 2.26 -31.00 -26.41
C SER A 11 2.75 -31.63 -25.10
N ALA A 12 2.27 -32.82 -24.77
CA ALA A 12 2.74 -33.58 -23.62
C ALA A 12 4.24 -33.91 -23.76
N LYS A 13 5.08 -33.30 -22.91
CA LYS A 13 6.52 -33.58 -22.83
C LYS A 13 6.82 -34.39 -21.57
N GLN A 14 7.74 -35.35 -21.70
CA GLN A 14 8.28 -36.07 -20.55
C GLN A 14 9.45 -35.29 -19.97
N TYR A 15 9.39 -35.05 -18.67
CA TYR A 15 10.42 -34.32 -17.93
C TYR A 15 11.03 -35.25 -16.88
N THR A 16 12.35 -35.14 -16.69
CA THR A 16 12.96 -35.58 -15.42
C THR A 16 12.46 -34.68 -14.29
N ARG A 17 12.45 -35.16 -13.04
CA ARG A 17 11.99 -34.38 -11.87
C ARG A 17 12.62 -32.98 -11.80
N VAL A 18 13.94 -32.89 -12.03
CA VAL A 18 14.67 -31.61 -12.00
C VAL A 18 14.24 -30.70 -13.15
N SER A 19 14.13 -31.25 -14.36
CA SER A 19 13.68 -30.46 -15.52
C SER A 19 12.22 -30.00 -15.40
N ALA A 20 11.34 -30.80 -14.78
CA ALA A 20 9.95 -30.43 -14.50
C ALA A 20 9.89 -29.25 -13.53
N ARG A 21 10.65 -29.31 -12.42
CA ARG A 21 10.74 -28.21 -11.45
C ARG A 21 11.20 -26.91 -12.12
N ARG A 22 12.33 -26.96 -12.84
CA ARG A 22 12.87 -25.79 -13.55
C ARG A 22 11.87 -25.22 -14.55
N ARG A 23 11.17 -26.09 -15.30
CA ARG A 23 10.15 -25.68 -16.25
C ARG A 23 8.97 -25.00 -15.55
N ILE A 24 8.56 -25.51 -14.40
CA ILE A 24 7.46 -24.94 -13.63
C ILE A 24 7.80 -23.53 -13.15
N GLU A 25 8.97 -23.37 -12.54
CA GLU A 25 9.50 -22.09 -12.06
C GLU A 25 9.59 -21.09 -13.23
N GLN A 26 10.17 -21.49 -14.36
CA GLN A 26 10.30 -20.63 -15.55
C GLN A 26 8.96 -20.13 -16.09
N VAL A 27 7.98 -21.03 -16.26
CA VAL A 27 6.67 -20.66 -16.84
C VAL A 27 5.87 -19.81 -15.86
N PHE A 28 5.91 -20.14 -14.57
CA PHE A 28 5.22 -19.36 -13.54
C PHE A 28 5.81 -17.95 -13.43
N ASN A 29 7.14 -17.83 -13.31
CA ASN A 29 7.82 -16.54 -13.20
C ASN A 29 7.61 -15.69 -14.46
N ALA A 30 7.68 -16.27 -15.65
CA ALA A 30 7.40 -15.53 -16.88
C ALA A 30 5.99 -14.94 -16.90
N ALA A 31 4.98 -15.73 -16.49
CA ALA A 31 3.60 -15.26 -16.44
C ALA A 31 3.37 -14.17 -15.37
N VAL A 32 4.05 -14.27 -14.23
CA VAL A 32 4.01 -13.23 -13.19
C VAL A 32 4.66 -11.95 -13.70
N LEU A 33 5.88 -12.04 -14.24
CA LEU A 33 6.62 -10.88 -14.74
C LEU A 33 5.85 -10.17 -15.86
N GLU A 34 5.25 -10.92 -16.79
CA GLU A 34 4.40 -10.35 -17.85
C GLU A 34 3.21 -9.55 -17.28
N ILE A 35 2.64 -9.99 -16.15
CA ILE A 35 1.52 -9.29 -15.52
C ILE A 35 1.99 -8.04 -14.77
N LEU A 36 3.14 -8.10 -14.10
CA LEU A 36 3.67 -6.99 -13.29
C LEU A 36 4.44 -5.94 -14.10
N ASP A 37 4.98 -6.29 -15.27
CA ASP A 37 5.82 -5.45 -16.15
C ASP A 37 5.28 -4.02 -16.38
N PRO A 38 3.96 -3.76 -16.51
CA PRO A 38 3.47 -2.40 -16.74
C PRO A 38 3.51 -1.47 -15.52
N ILE A 39 3.73 -2.01 -14.31
CA ILE A 39 3.72 -1.23 -13.06
C ILE A 39 5.08 -0.56 -12.89
N GLU A 40 5.06 0.74 -12.69
CA GLU A 40 6.25 1.57 -12.48
C GLU A 40 6.18 2.37 -11.18
N ILE A 41 5.00 2.52 -10.57
CA ILE A 41 4.83 3.29 -9.32
C ILE A 41 5.39 2.56 -8.08
N VAL A 42 5.55 1.24 -8.15
CA VAL A 42 6.07 0.38 -7.07
C VAL A 42 6.74 -0.86 -7.65
N ASP A 43 7.67 -1.42 -6.88
CA ASP A 43 8.32 -2.70 -7.14
C ASP A 43 7.61 -3.82 -6.38
N LEU A 44 7.05 -4.78 -7.11
CA LEU A 44 6.33 -5.91 -6.53
C LEU A 44 7.08 -7.22 -6.72
N ARG A 45 7.08 -8.05 -5.68
CA ARG A 45 7.70 -9.36 -5.67
C ARG A 45 6.68 -10.44 -5.33
N ILE A 46 6.75 -11.56 -6.03
CA ILE A 46 5.94 -12.73 -5.76
C ILE A 46 6.79 -13.83 -5.13
N ALA A 47 6.35 -14.34 -3.99
CA ALA A 47 6.97 -15.46 -3.31
C ALA A 47 6.02 -16.66 -3.25
N VAL A 48 6.54 -17.86 -3.53
CA VAL A 48 5.81 -19.11 -3.30
C VAL A 48 6.29 -19.69 -1.97
N LEU A 49 5.41 -19.70 -0.99
CA LEU A 49 5.71 -20.14 0.37
C LEU A 49 5.37 -21.62 0.51
N THR A 50 6.29 -22.37 1.09
CA THR A 50 6.02 -23.75 1.49
C THR A 50 5.14 -23.71 2.73
N GLY A 51 3.98 -24.36 2.69
CA GLY A 51 3.23 -24.61 3.92
C GLY A 51 3.99 -25.58 4.81
N GLU A 52 3.93 -25.35 6.11
CA GLU A 52 4.43 -26.28 7.13
C GLU A 52 3.27 -27.10 7.71
N ASP A 53 3.58 -28.26 8.30
CA ASP A 53 2.62 -29.19 8.88
C ASP A 53 1.43 -29.55 7.96
N ALA A 54 0.22 -29.09 8.31
CA ALA A 54 -1.02 -29.35 7.58
C ALA A 54 -1.39 -28.22 6.61
N ASN A 55 -0.61 -27.13 6.56
CA ASN A 55 -0.91 -25.98 5.74
C ASN A 55 -0.57 -26.25 4.27
N PRO A 56 -1.45 -25.88 3.32
CA PRO A 56 -1.13 -25.96 1.90
C PRO A 56 -0.02 -24.95 1.55
N PRO A 57 0.65 -25.05 0.39
CA PRO A 57 1.52 -23.97 -0.08
C PRO A 57 0.72 -22.69 -0.30
N ALA A 58 1.34 -21.53 -0.19
CA ALA A 58 0.74 -20.22 -0.47
C ALA A 58 1.52 -19.44 -1.51
N ILE A 59 0.89 -18.43 -2.11
CA ILE A 59 1.57 -17.38 -2.89
C ILE A 59 1.36 -16.05 -2.17
N ALA A 60 2.46 -15.35 -1.89
CA ALA A 60 2.46 -14.02 -1.32
C ALA A 60 2.86 -12.97 -2.37
N VAL A 61 2.24 -11.80 -2.28
CA VAL A 61 2.62 -10.56 -2.99
C VAL A 61 3.25 -9.64 -1.95
N ALA A 62 4.48 -9.20 -2.18
CA ALA A 62 5.20 -8.25 -1.35
C ALA A 62 5.56 -6.99 -2.15
N CYS A 63 5.68 -5.86 -1.46
CA CYS A 63 6.12 -4.59 -2.01
C CYS A 63 7.54 -4.31 -1.56
N ASP A 64 8.49 -4.37 -2.49
CA ASP A 64 9.91 -4.13 -2.19
C ASP A 64 10.23 -2.62 -2.17
N SER A 65 9.29 -1.75 -2.58
CA SER A 65 9.42 -0.30 -2.47
C SER A 65 9.23 0.21 -1.04
N LEU A 66 9.98 1.25 -0.68
CA LEU A 66 10.01 1.88 0.64
C LEU A 66 10.02 3.41 0.51
N GLY A 67 9.29 4.10 1.39
CA GLY A 67 9.27 5.56 1.49
C GLY A 67 8.08 6.22 0.78
N GLN A 68 8.21 7.51 0.51
CA GLN A 68 7.16 8.31 -0.13
C GLN A 68 6.91 7.84 -1.58
N LEU A 69 5.65 7.57 -1.89
CA LEU A 69 5.22 7.41 -3.28
C LEU A 69 5.33 8.74 -4.03
N ASP A 70 5.91 8.70 -5.23
CA ASP A 70 5.91 9.88 -6.11
C ASP A 70 4.47 10.23 -6.51
N LEU A 71 4.00 11.40 -6.07
CA LEU A 71 2.66 11.92 -6.36
C LEU A 71 2.64 12.87 -7.56
N GLY A 72 3.79 13.11 -8.20
CA GLY A 72 3.92 13.91 -9.41
C GLY A 72 3.27 15.29 -9.31
N TRP A 73 2.35 15.57 -10.21
CA TRP A 73 1.65 16.86 -10.31
C TRP A 73 0.80 17.21 -9.06
N ILE A 74 0.43 16.21 -8.25
CA ILE A 74 -0.37 16.41 -7.04
C ILE A 74 0.46 17.15 -5.97
N GLU A 75 1.78 16.98 -5.98
CA GLU A 75 2.70 17.59 -5.00
C GLU A 75 3.45 18.78 -5.61
N THR A 76 3.97 18.62 -6.82
CA THR A 76 4.87 19.61 -7.45
C THR A 76 4.22 20.43 -8.56
N GLY A 77 2.98 20.11 -8.95
CA GLY A 77 2.28 20.75 -10.06
C GLY A 77 1.54 22.04 -9.72
N GLU A 78 1.30 22.86 -10.74
CA GLU A 78 0.59 24.15 -10.67
C GLU A 78 -0.95 24.01 -10.79
N ALA A 79 -1.46 22.78 -10.77
CA ALA A 79 -2.90 22.53 -10.85
C ALA A 79 -3.63 23.14 -9.64
N PRO A 80 -4.89 23.61 -9.79
CA PRO A 80 -5.66 24.12 -8.68
C PRO A 80 -5.70 23.16 -7.49
N THR A 81 -5.49 23.68 -6.28
CA THR A 81 -5.55 22.92 -5.02
C THR A 81 -6.74 21.98 -4.92
N PRO A 82 -7.98 22.37 -5.29
CA PRO A 82 -9.12 21.45 -5.22
C PRO A 82 -9.02 20.22 -6.14
N TRP A 83 -8.26 20.30 -7.23
CA TRP A 83 -8.03 19.16 -8.13
C TRP A 83 -6.98 18.22 -7.54
N ARG A 84 -5.88 18.79 -7.03
CA ARG A 84 -4.82 18.05 -6.33
C ARG A 84 -5.40 17.31 -5.12
N ALA A 85 -6.23 17.99 -4.32
CA ALA A 85 -6.94 17.40 -3.19
C ALA A 85 -7.90 16.26 -3.57
N ALA A 86 -8.59 16.38 -4.71
CA ALA A 86 -9.45 15.31 -5.20
C ALA A 86 -8.66 14.05 -5.61
N ALA A 87 -7.47 14.23 -6.20
CA ALA A 87 -6.58 13.14 -6.56
C ALA A 87 -5.94 12.49 -5.33
N TYR A 88 -5.35 13.29 -4.44
CA TYR A 88 -4.76 12.80 -3.19
C TYR A 88 -5.76 12.02 -2.33
N ALA A 89 -6.97 12.57 -2.11
CA ALA A 89 -8.00 11.89 -1.34
C ALA A 89 -8.40 10.55 -1.96
N ALA A 90 -8.52 10.48 -3.29
CA ALA A 90 -8.84 9.23 -3.97
C ALA A 90 -7.73 8.18 -3.85
N LEU A 91 -6.46 8.59 -3.88
CA LEU A 91 -5.33 7.67 -3.66
C LEU A 91 -5.33 7.15 -2.21
N GLY A 92 -5.45 8.05 -1.23
CA GLY A 92 -5.49 7.68 0.20
C GLY A 92 -6.66 6.75 0.56
N GLU A 93 -7.82 6.93 -0.08
CA GLU A 93 -9.00 6.07 0.15
C GLU A 93 -8.89 4.68 -0.49
N THR A 94 -8.01 4.48 -1.48
CA THR A 94 -8.08 3.28 -2.34
C THR A 94 -6.83 2.43 -2.35
N LEU A 95 -5.62 3.03 -2.30
CA LEU A 95 -4.36 2.31 -2.46
C LEU A 95 -4.13 1.22 -1.42
N GLY A 96 -4.62 1.42 -0.19
CA GLY A 96 -4.56 0.42 0.89
C GLY A 96 -5.26 -0.91 0.58
N THR A 97 -5.99 -1.02 -0.54
CA THR A 97 -6.60 -2.30 -0.98
C THR A 97 -5.59 -3.23 -1.66
N ALA A 98 -4.46 -2.70 -2.15
CA ALA A 98 -3.47 -3.47 -2.89
C ALA A 98 -2.04 -3.24 -2.41
N LEU A 99 -1.76 -2.15 -1.70
CA LEU A 99 -0.43 -1.81 -1.21
C LEU A 99 -0.47 -1.53 0.29
N PRO A 100 0.59 -1.88 1.02
CA PRO A 100 0.75 -1.46 2.41
C PRO A 100 1.14 0.02 2.42
N ILE A 101 0.13 0.90 2.51
CA ILE A 101 0.29 2.36 2.49
C ILE A 101 0.01 2.96 3.86
N PHE A 102 0.88 3.87 4.25
CA PHE A 102 0.80 4.75 5.41
C PHE A 102 0.32 6.15 4.97
N GLY A 103 -0.73 6.65 5.61
CA GLY A 103 -1.32 7.96 5.35
C GLY A 103 -1.05 8.98 6.46
N TYR A 104 -1.53 10.21 6.25
CA TYR A 104 -1.39 11.27 7.26
C TYR A 104 -2.11 10.94 8.57
N GLN A 105 -3.28 10.27 8.51
CA GLN A 105 -4.00 9.91 9.73
C GLN A 105 -3.19 8.89 10.55
N ASP A 106 -2.57 7.92 9.89
CA ASP A 106 -1.69 6.95 10.55
C ASP A 106 -0.50 7.67 11.20
N LEU A 107 0.15 8.61 10.50
CA LEU A 107 1.21 9.44 11.09
C LEU A 107 0.76 10.22 12.31
N PHE A 108 -0.41 10.87 12.22
CA PHE A 108 -0.96 11.64 13.32
C PHE A 108 -1.29 10.76 14.52
N ASP A 109 -1.87 9.58 14.28
CA ASP A 109 -2.23 8.63 15.33
C ASP A 109 -0.98 8.05 16.03
N GLU A 110 0.07 7.73 15.27
CA GLU A 110 1.35 7.27 15.83
C GLU A 110 2.02 8.37 16.67
N ILE A 111 2.10 9.60 16.16
CA ILE A 111 2.65 10.73 16.92
C ILE A 111 1.81 11.00 18.17
N SER A 112 0.48 10.97 18.04
CA SER A 112 -0.44 11.16 19.17
C SER A 112 -0.20 10.11 20.24
N MET A 113 -0.12 8.84 19.86
CA MET A 113 0.08 7.74 20.80
C MET A 113 1.43 7.84 21.53
N TYR A 114 2.51 8.18 20.82
CA TYR A 114 3.86 8.19 21.41
C TYR A 114 4.25 9.48 22.11
N TYR A 115 3.76 10.63 21.66
CA TYR A 115 4.21 11.94 22.13
C TYR A 115 3.13 12.72 22.89
N TRP A 116 1.86 12.39 22.71
CA TRP A 116 0.73 13.09 23.34
C TRP A 116 -0.17 12.16 24.16
N ASP A 117 0.30 10.96 24.51
CA ASP A 117 -0.44 9.94 25.26
C ASP A 117 -1.83 9.58 24.65
N GLY A 118 -1.94 9.67 23.33
CA GLY A 118 -3.17 9.40 22.57
C GLY A 118 -4.12 10.60 22.46
N GLU A 119 -3.72 11.78 22.92
CA GLU A 119 -4.51 13.00 22.77
C GLU A 119 -4.41 13.60 21.36
N ILE A 120 -5.53 14.15 20.89
CA ILE A 120 -5.67 14.63 19.49
C ILE A 120 -5.89 16.15 19.39
N ASP A 121 -5.96 16.84 20.53
CA ASP A 121 -6.08 18.30 20.59
C ASP A 121 -5.05 18.88 21.56
N ASP A 122 -4.70 20.15 21.35
CA ASP A 122 -3.61 20.78 22.09
C ASP A 122 -3.85 20.86 23.59
N GLU A 123 -5.11 21.00 24.03
CA GLU A 123 -5.40 21.12 25.45
C GLU A 123 -5.23 19.77 26.13
N GLY A 124 -5.77 18.70 25.55
CA GLY A 124 -5.54 17.34 25.99
C GLY A 124 -4.06 17.00 26.02
N ALA A 125 -3.34 17.23 24.93
CA ALA A 125 -1.91 16.95 24.82
C ALA A 125 -1.10 17.71 25.89
N ARG A 126 -1.36 19.00 26.11
CA ARG A 126 -0.69 19.78 27.17
C ARG A 126 -0.97 19.23 28.55
N GLN A 127 -2.23 18.90 28.86
CA GLN A 127 -2.60 18.35 30.15
C GLN A 127 -1.91 17.01 30.42
N SER A 128 -1.87 16.12 29.42
CA SER A 128 -1.20 14.82 29.52
C SER A 128 0.31 14.96 29.72
N LEU A 129 0.96 15.82 28.93
CA LEU A 129 2.39 16.12 29.08
C LEU A 129 2.76 16.68 30.47
N ILE A 130 1.92 17.55 31.03
CA ILE A 130 2.12 18.04 32.41
C ILE A 130 1.88 16.94 33.43
N ALA A 131 0.76 16.21 33.32
CA ALA A 131 0.30 15.28 34.34
C ALA A 131 1.14 14.00 34.41
N TYR A 132 1.55 13.46 33.26
CA TYR A 132 2.22 12.17 33.16
C TYR A 132 3.73 12.29 32.95
N HIS A 133 4.17 13.33 32.24
CA HIS A 133 5.59 13.54 31.92
C HIS A 133 6.23 14.68 32.73
N GLY A 134 5.43 15.47 33.45
CA GLY A 134 5.91 16.50 34.37
C GLY A 134 6.55 17.71 33.71
N LEU A 135 6.25 17.96 32.42
CA LEU A 135 6.85 19.07 31.67
C LEU A 135 6.51 20.42 32.31
N SER A 136 7.52 21.29 32.36
CA SER A 136 7.36 22.69 32.70
C SER A 136 6.77 23.50 31.54
N ALA A 137 6.35 24.74 31.82
CA ALA A 137 5.83 25.63 30.79
C ALA A 137 6.86 25.93 29.69
N GLU A 138 8.14 26.06 30.04
CA GLU A 138 9.23 26.30 29.08
C GLU A 138 9.44 25.08 28.17
N GLU A 139 9.40 23.87 28.74
CA GLU A 139 9.54 22.62 27.96
C GLU A 139 8.35 22.36 27.04
N LEU A 140 7.14 22.78 27.42
CA LEU A 140 5.94 22.67 26.58
C LEU A 140 6.00 23.57 25.34
N GLU A 141 6.64 24.74 25.43
CA GLU A 141 6.83 25.64 24.28
C GLU A 141 7.76 25.04 23.21
N GLU A 142 8.61 24.08 23.59
CA GLU A 142 9.48 23.35 22.67
C GLU A 142 8.80 22.15 22.01
N GLN A 143 7.64 21.71 22.52
CA GLN A 143 6.90 20.59 21.96
C GLN A 143 6.00 21.02 20.79
N THR A 144 6.00 20.21 19.74
CA THR A 144 5.01 20.37 18.66
C THR A 144 3.64 19.91 19.14
N MET A 145 2.63 20.75 18.94
CA MET A 145 1.24 20.44 19.31
C MET A 145 0.44 19.82 18.15
N PRO A 146 -0.66 19.11 18.45
CA PRO A 146 -1.58 18.57 17.44
C PRO A 146 -2.01 19.58 16.37
N SER A 147 -2.36 20.81 16.78
CA SER A 147 -2.80 21.87 15.86
C SER A 147 -1.67 22.37 14.97
N GLU A 148 -0.44 22.47 15.49
CA GLU A 148 0.74 22.91 14.76
C GLU A 148 1.14 21.90 13.68
N MET A 149 1.08 20.61 14.02
CA MET A 149 1.29 19.54 13.04
C MET A 149 0.21 19.58 11.95
N ASN A 150 -1.06 19.73 12.32
CA ASN A 150 -2.15 19.83 11.34
C ASN A 150 -2.06 21.08 10.46
N ALA A 151 -1.57 22.20 11.00
CA ALA A 151 -1.42 23.45 10.25
C ALA A 151 -0.33 23.39 9.19
N ARG A 152 0.65 22.48 9.31
CA ARG A 152 1.69 22.25 8.30
C ARG A 152 1.19 21.50 7.08
N ARG A 153 0.03 20.83 7.17
CA ARG A 153 -0.52 20.06 6.04
C ARG A 153 -0.73 20.99 4.84
N PRO A 154 -0.14 20.67 3.69
CA PRO A 154 -0.50 21.33 2.45
C PRO A 154 -2.00 21.23 2.19
N ASP A 155 -2.60 22.30 1.65
CA ASP A 155 -4.05 22.34 1.42
C ASP A 155 -4.54 21.21 0.49
N TRP A 156 -3.67 20.71 -0.39
CA TRP A 156 -3.99 19.59 -1.28
C TRP A 156 -4.04 18.24 -0.55
N MET A 157 -3.50 18.10 0.67
CA MET A 157 -3.67 16.90 1.50
C MET A 157 -5.00 16.86 2.24
N ILE A 158 -5.77 17.95 2.21
CA ILE A 158 -7.00 18.08 2.96
C ILE A 158 -8.17 17.67 2.07
N GLY A 159 -8.74 16.49 2.32
CA GLY A 159 -9.85 15.96 1.51
C GLY A 159 -11.08 16.88 1.44
N ALA A 160 -11.32 17.71 2.47
CA ALA A 160 -12.38 18.71 2.45
C ALA A 160 -12.20 19.81 1.39
N ASN A 161 -10.97 20.04 0.93
CA ASN A 161 -10.65 20.99 -0.14
C ASN A 161 -10.91 20.39 -1.53
N ALA A 162 -11.19 19.08 -1.64
CA ALA A 162 -11.40 18.42 -2.91
C ALA A 162 -12.62 18.98 -3.68
N ALA A 163 -12.40 19.31 -4.96
CA ALA A 163 -13.48 19.71 -5.84
C ALA A 163 -14.45 18.56 -6.10
N LYS A 164 -15.75 18.90 -6.18
CA LYS A 164 -16.80 17.95 -6.59
C LYS A 164 -16.55 17.49 -8.04
N PRO A 165 -16.95 16.25 -8.41
CA PRO A 165 -16.69 15.71 -9.75
C PRO A 165 -17.14 16.61 -10.92
N ALA A 166 -18.22 17.35 -10.75
CA ALA A 166 -18.74 18.26 -11.77
C ALA A 166 -17.84 19.47 -12.05
N ALA A 167 -17.01 19.87 -11.09
CA ALA A 167 -16.07 20.99 -11.20
C ALA A 167 -14.66 20.56 -11.66
N LEU A 168 -14.44 19.26 -11.84
CA LEU A 168 -13.17 18.73 -12.34
C LEU A 168 -13.14 18.72 -13.88
N PRO A 169 -11.97 18.95 -14.49
CA PRO A 169 -11.75 18.72 -15.92
C PRO A 169 -12.18 17.31 -16.32
N LYS A 170 -12.63 17.17 -17.56
CA LYS A 170 -13.14 15.88 -18.07
C LYS A 170 -12.12 14.76 -17.90
N GLY A 171 -10.85 14.99 -18.28
CA GLY A 171 -9.78 13.98 -18.17
C GLY A 171 -9.52 13.52 -16.74
N LEU A 172 -9.38 14.46 -15.79
CA LEU A 172 -9.18 14.14 -14.38
C LEU A 172 -10.38 13.37 -13.78
N ARG A 173 -11.60 13.76 -14.16
CA ARG A 173 -12.81 13.04 -13.74
C ARG A 173 -12.82 11.60 -14.25
N GLU A 174 -12.42 11.39 -15.50
CA GLU A 174 -12.33 10.06 -16.11
C GLU A 174 -11.27 9.20 -15.42
N ALA A 175 -10.07 9.74 -15.14
CA ALA A 175 -9.03 9.02 -14.39
C ALA A 175 -9.49 8.63 -12.97
N LEU A 176 -10.13 9.56 -12.24
CA LEU A 176 -10.69 9.26 -10.92
C LEU A 176 -11.83 8.24 -10.98
N CYS A 177 -12.64 8.24 -12.04
CA CYS A 177 -13.66 7.23 -12.25
C CYS A 177 -13.04 5.84 -12.49
N GLN A 178 -12.01 5.76 -13.35
CA GLN A 178 -11.30 4.53 -13.64
C GLN A 178 -10.67 3.93 -12.37
N LEU A 179 -9.99 4.75 -11.56
CA LEU A 179 -9.42 4.32 -10.27
C LEU A 179 -10.50 3.74 -9.35
N ARG A 180 -11.63 4.45 -9.20
CA ARG A 180 -12.74 4.01 -8.34
C ARG A 180 -13.39 2.72 -8.84
N ASP A 181 -13.55 2.57 -10.15
CA ASP A 181 -14.18 1.38 -10.73
C ASP A 181 -13.25 0.16 -10.64
N ALA A 182 -11.94 0.33 -10.84
CA ALA A 182 -10.94 -0.71 -10.62
C ALA A 182 -10.86 -1.10 -9.13
N HIS A 183 -10.86 -0.14 -8.21
CA HIS A 183 -10.92 -0.38 -6.77
C HIS A 183 -12.17 -1.19 -6.37
N LYS A 184 -13.35 -0.84 -6.89
CA LYS A 184 -14.59 -1.60 -6.65
C LYS A 184 -14.51 -3.02 -7.20
N ALA A 185 -13.88 -3.22 -8.36
CA ALA A 185 -13.68 -4.55 -8.93
C ALA A 185 -12.78 -5.40 -8.02
N LEU A 186 -11.70 -4.82 -7.51
CA LEU A 186 -10.77 -5.48 -6.59
C LEU A 186 -11.45 -5.85 -5.27
N LYS A 187 -12.21 -4.92 -4.66
CA LYS A 187 -12.96 -5.19 -3.41
C LYS A 187 -14.04 -6.26 -3.51
N ARG A 188 -14.51 -6.59 -4.71
CA ARG A 188 -15.51 -7.64 -4.93
C ARG A 188 -14.91 -9.03 -5.01
N LEU A 189 -13.59 -9.15 -5.04
CA LEU A 189 -12.93 -10.44 -5.06
C LEU A 189 -13.14 -11.19 -3.74
N PRO A 190 -13.39 -12.50 -3.78
CA PRO A 190 -13.45 -13.30 -2.57
C PRO A 190 -12.06 -13.41 -1.93
N SER A 191 -11.98 -13.25 -0.61
CA SER A 191 -10.73 -13.25 0.15
C SER A 191 -9.89 -14.51 -0.07
N ASP A 192 -10.53 -15.68 -0.15
CA ASP A 192 -9.88 -16.99 -0.26
C ASP A 192 -9.26 -17.32 -1.64
N ARG A 193 -9.27 -16.37 -2.59
CA ARG A 193 -8.74 -16.52 -3.97
C ARG A 193 -7.98 -15.28 -4.45
N ASN A 194 -7.77 -14.33 -3.56
CA ASN A 194 -7.35 -12.99 -3.92
C ASN A 194 -5.84 -12.85 -3.66
N ALA A 195 -5.07 -12.54 -4.71
CA ALA A 195 -3.65 -12.23 -4.59
C ALA A 195 -3.36 -11.05 -3.64
N TRP A 196 -4.34 -10.15 -3.47
CA TRP A 196 -4.23 -8.89 -2.72
C TRP A 196 -4.92 -8.92 -1.36
N HIS A 197 -5.33 -10.09 -0.89
CA HIS A 197 -5.92 -10.19 0.44
C HIS A 197 -4.82 -10.27 1.48
N PHE A 198 -4.66 -9.20 2.25
CA PHE A 198 -3.83 -9.18 3.43
C PHE A 198 -4.56 -9.79 4.62
N ASP A 199 -3.90 -10.73 5.29
CA ASP A 199 -4.37 -11.38 6.50
C ASP A 199 -3.14 -11.72 7.36
N THR A 200 -3.02 -11.04 8.50
CA THR A 200 -1.87 -11.16 9.40
C THR A 200 -1.80 -12.53 10.08
N ASP A 201 -2.94 -13.12 10.44
CA ASP A 201 -2.98 -14.42 11.10
C ASP A 201 -2.50 -15.51 10.14
N ILE A 202 -2.96 -15.47 8.89
CA ILE A 202 -2.44 -16.37 7.83
C ILE A 202 -0.95 -16.10 7.63
N LEU A 203 -0.50 -14.86 7.63
CA LEU A 203 0.90 -14.54 7.38
C LEU A 203 1.84 -15.11 8.45
N TYR A 204 1.46 -15.03 9.72
CA TYR A 204 2.21 -15.60 10.86
C TYR A 204 2.37 -17.11 10.76
N GLU A 205 1.44 -17.81 10.12
CA GLU A 205 1.55 -19.26 9.90
C GLU A 205 2.56 -19.64 8.79
N TYR A 206 2.95 -18.71 7.93
CA TYR A 206 3.75 -19.01 6.72
C TYR A 206 5.13 -18.35 6.70
N VAL A 207 5.32 -17.23 7.39
CA VAL A 207 6.57 -16.47 7.36
C VAL A 207 7.12 -16.35 8.78
N PRO A 208 8.05 -17.23 9.19
CA PRO A 208 8.63 -17.17 10.53
C PRO A 208 9.33 -15.84 10.81
N GLY A 209 9.07 -15.24 11.97
CA GLY A 209 9.72 -14.00 12.44
C GLY A 209 9.08 -12.72 11.88
N ILE A 210 8.04 -12.80 11.05
CA ILE A 210 7.35 -11.63 10.52
C ILE A 210 6.53 -10.88 11.59
N GLU A 211 6.22 -11.55 12.69
CA GLU A 211 5.61 -10.98 13.89
C GLU A 211 6.52 -9.97 14.62
N GLU A 212 7.83 -10.01 14.34
CA GLU A 212 8.81 -9.06 14.88
C GLU A 212 8.94 -7.78 14.03
N CYS A 213 8.38 -7.78 12.82
CA CYS A 213 8.39 -6.60 11.95
C CYS A 213 7.45 -5.50 12.48
N SER A 214 7.77 -4.26 12.13
CA SER A 214 6.88 -3.14 12.41
C SER A 214 5.54 -3.35 11.69
N SER A 215 4.44 -3.12 12.43
CA SER A 215 3.09 -3.07 11.85
C SER A 215 2.88 -1.88 10.93
N LEU A 216 3.82 -0.93 10.89
CA LEU A 216 3.75 0.21 9.99
C LEU A 216 3.99 -0.24 8.55
N PRO A 217 3.22 0.30 7.59
CA PRO A 217 3.47 0.08 6.18
C PRO A 217 4.77 0.75 5.69
N PRO A 218 5.50 0.16 4.72
CA PRO A 218 6.76 0.71 4.20
C PRO A 218 6.56 1.91 3.28
N LEU A 219 5.40 2.04 2.63
CA LEU A 219 5.12 3.13 1.69
C LEU A 219 4.28 4.21 2.35
N THR A 220 4.55 5.48 2.04
CA THR A 220 3.79 6.61 2.57
C THR A 220 3.24 7.52 1.49
N LEU A 221 2.04 8.07 1.73
CA LEU A 221 1.47 9.20 0.98
C LEU A 221 1.76 10.55 1.65
N VAL A 222 2.37 10.54 2.83
CA VAL A 222 2.77 11.76 3.54
C VAL A 222 4.04 12.31 2.88
N PRO A 223 4.06 13.60 2.50
CA PRO A 223 5.22 14.19 1.86
C PRO A 223 6.35 14.46 2.86
N PHE A 224 7.57 14.10 2.47
CA PHE A 224 8.77 14.28 3.28
C PHE A 224 9.13 15.75 3.48
N ASP A 225 8.88 16.61 2.48
CA ASP A 225 9.22 18.04 2.55
C ASP A 225 8.57 18.74 3.76
N GLU A 226 7.37 18.31 4.16
CA GLU A 226 6.65 18.87 5.30
C GLU A 226 6.79 18.07 6.61
N PHE A 227 7.01 16.75 6.53
CA PHE A 227 6.92 15.83 7.66
C PHE A 227 8.13 14.88 7.85
N ALA A 228 9.28 15.16 7.23
CA ALA A 228 10.46 14.29 7.32
C ALA A 228 10.82 13.91 8.77
N ARG A 229 10.81 14.87 9.70
CA ARG A 229 11.15 14.62 11.11
C ARG A 229 10.18 13.62 11.75
N GLU A 230 8.88 13.86 11.61
CA GLU A 230 7.85 13.00 12.19
C GLU A 230 7.89 11.60 11.57
N LEU A 231 8.11 11.53 10.25
CA LEU A 231 8.25 10.27 9.53
C LEU A 231 9.49 9.48 10.00
N ASP A 232 10.64 10.12 10.15
CA ASP A 232 11.87 9.49 10.66
C ASP A 232 11.67 8.95 12.10
N ASP A 233 10.94 9.68 12.94
CA ASP A 233 10.67 9.28 14.30
C ASP A 233 9.79 8.02 14.38
N VAL A 234 8.66 7.99 13.66
CA VAL A 234 7.75 6.83 13.68
C VAL A 234 8.31 5.64 12.90
N ALA A 235 9.07 5.89 11.84
CA ALA A 235 9.61 4.84 10.97
C ALA A 235 10.83 4.13 11.57
N ARG A 236 11.46 4.69 12.63
CA ARG A 236 12.70 4.16 13.23
C ARG A 236 12.63 2.66 13.51
N HIS A 237 11.54 2.20 14.14
CA HIS A 237 11.38 0.78 14.44
C HIS A 237 11.31 -0.09 13.18
N GLY A 238 10.59 0.36 12.14
CA GLY A 238 10.54 -0.34 10.85
C GLY A 238 11.88 -0.34 10.12
N MET A 239 12.69 0.71 10.27
CA MET A 239 14.06 0.73 9.73
C MET A 239 14.99 -0.26 10.45
N GLU A 240 14.76 -0.52 11.74
CA GLU A 240 15.55 -1.44 12.56
C GLU A 240 15.12 -2.90 12.42
N MET A 241 13.82 -3.17 12.43
CA MET A 241 13.24 -4.52 12.48
C MET A 241 12.59 -4.98 11.17
N GLY A 242 12.51 -4.10 10.17
CA GLY A 242 11.76 -4.31 8.94
C GLY A 242 10.31 -3.84 9.05
N PHE A 243 9.72 -3.52 7.90
CA PHE A 243 8.31 -3.13 7.77
C PHE A 243 7.46 -4.32 7.33
N MET A 244 6.15 -4.27 7.63
CA MET A 244 5.16 -5.19 7.07
C MET A 244 4.92 -4.86 5.59
N ASP A 245 5.69 -5.49 4.70
CA ASP A 245 5.73 -5.21 3.26
C ASP A 245 4.78 -6.08 2.41
N VAL A 246 4.00 -6.95 3.06
CA VAL A 246 3.12 -7.90 2.38
C VAL A 246 1.83 -7.22 1.91
N CYS A 247 1.58 -7.27 0.60
CA CYS A 247 0.35 -6.79 -0.04
C CYS A 247 -0.79 -7.82 0.06
N GLY A 248 -0.45 -9.11 0.07
CA GLY A 248 -1.45 -10.17 0.21
C GLY A 248 -0.85 -11.56 0.24
N ILE A 249 -1.61 -12.52 0.77
CA ILE A 249 -1.25 -13.92 0.89
C ILE A 249 -2.43 -14.82 0.50
N CYS A 250 -2.18 -15.79 -0.39
CA CYS A 250 -3.20 -16.70 -0.89
C CYS A 250 -2.77 -18.16 -0.71
N PRO A 251 -3.27 -18.85 0.32
CA PRO A 251 -3.14 -20.30 0.45
C PRO A 251 -3.74 -21.06 -0.75
N LEU A 252 -3.10 -22.16 -1.16
CA LEU A 252 -3.47 -22.96 -2.33
C LEU A 252 -3.79 -24.42 -1.96
N PRO A 253 -4.92 -24.69 -1.30
CA PRO A 253 -5.34 -26.06 -0.98
C PRO A 253 -5.61 -26.91 -2.22
N ASP A 254 -6.04 -26.28 -3.32
CA ASP A 254 -6.44 -26.95 -4.56
C ASP A 254 -5.79 -26.33 -5.80
N VAL A 255 -5.61 -27.13 -6.85
CA VAL A 255 -5.00 -26.71 -8.11
C VAL A 255 -5.80 -25.62 -8.84
N SER A 256 -7.13 -25.61 -8.68
CA SER A 256 -8.02 -24.62 -9.31
C SER A 256 -7.77 -23.19 -8.83
N ARG A 257 -7.14 -23.01 -7.66
CA ARG A 257 -6.87 -21.70 -7.06
C ARG A 257 -5.82 -20.89 -7.83
N ILE A 258 -4.99 -21.52 -8.65
CA ILE A 258 -3.90 -20.82 -9.36
C ILE A 258 -4.43 -19.92 -10.47
N ASP A 259 -5.44 -20.37 -11.23
CA ASP A 259 -6.03 -19.52 -12.28
C ASP A 259 -6.83 -18.37 -11.66
N ASP A 260 -7.53 -18.62 -10.53
CA ASP A 260 -8.21 -17.58 -9.76
C ASP A 260 -7.20 -16.54 -9.21
N TRP A 261 -6.06 -17.00 -8.69
CA TRP A 261 -4.97 -16.13 -8.22
C TRP A 261 -4.38 -15.27 -9.34
N PHE A 262 -4.12 -15.84 -10.53
CA PHE A 262 -3.66 -15.05 -11.67
C PHE A 262 -4.72 -14.06 -12.19
N ALA A 263 -6.00 -14.39 -12.07
CA ALA A 263 -7.09 -13.48 -12.42
C ALA A 263 -7.17 -12.31 -11.43
N SER A 264 -7.06 -12.58 -10.12
CA SER A 264 -7.04 -11.53 -9.10
C SER A 264 -5.77 -10.67 -9.18
N LEU A 265 -4.61 -11.27 -9.46
CA LEU A 265 -3.37 -10.52 -9.70
C LEU A 265 -3.55 -9.49 -10.82
N ARG A 266 -4.09 -9.89 -11.98
CA ARG A 266 -4.34 -8.96 -13.10
C ARG A 266 -5.30 -7.83 -12.74
N LEU A 267 -6.33 -8.10 -11.94
CA LEU A 267 -7.27 -7.07 -11.51
C LEU A 267 -6.60 -6.03 -10.60
N GLY A 268 -5.75 -6.46 -9.66
CA GLY A 268 -4.99 -5.51 -8.85
C GLY A 268 -3.95 -4.75 -9.66
N VAL A 269 -3.30 -5.38 -10.65
CA VAL A 269 -2.45 -4.64 -11.60
C VAL A 269 -3.25 -3.58 -12.35
N GLN A 270 -4.44 -3.88 -12.84
CA GLN A 270 -5.31 -2.88 -13.49
C GLN A 270 -5.66 -1.72 -12.55
N PHE A 271 -5.88 -2.00 -11.27
CA PHE A 271 -6.10 -0.98 -10.25
C PHE A 271 -4.85 -0.11 -10.03
N LEU A 272 -3.68 -0.71 -9.90
CA LEU A 272 -2.41 0.01 -9.74
C LEU A 272 -2.06 0.85 -10.98
N LEU A 273 -2.36 0.35 -12.18
CA LEU A 273 -2.22 1.12 -13.42
C LEU A 273 -3.15 2.34 -13.43
N ALA A 274 -4.39 2.21 -12.96
CA ALA A 274 -5.28 3.37 -12.85
C ALA A 274 -4.79 4.41 -11.84
N ALA A 275 -4.12 3.98 -10.76
CA ALA A 275 -3.46 4.89 -9.81
C ALA A 275 -2.24 5.56 -10.44
N GLN A 276 -1.41 4.80 -11.15
CA GLN A 276 -0.26 5.29 -11.91
C GLN A 276 -0.68 6.32 -12.97
N ASP A 277 -1.72 6.04 -13.72
CA ASP A 277 -2.26 6.96 -14.73
C ASP A 277 -2.79 8.25 -14.12
N LEU A 278 -3.37 8.18 -12.90
CA LEU A 278 -3.79 9.37 -12.16
C LEU A 278 -2.60 10.23 -11.71
N VAL A 279 -1.53 9.60 -11.20
CA VAL A 279 -0.29 10.28 -10.78
C VAL A 279 0.45 10.87 -11.99
N ARG A 280 0.43 10.19 -13.14
CA ARG A 280 1.05 10.64 -14.40
C ARG A 280 0.19 11.58 -15.22
N PHE A 281 -1.04 11.83 -14.77
CA PHE A 281 -1.94 12.74 -15.46
C PHE A 281 -1.30 14.12 -15.58
N ASP A 282 -1.31 14.72 -16.77
CA ASP A 282 -0.88 16.09 -16.98
C ASP A 282 -2.11 17.01 -17.01
N PRO A 283 -2.47 17.65 -15.88
CA PRO A 283 -3.63 18.53 -15.83
C PRO A 283 -3.42 19.73 -16.76
N PRO A 284 -4.44 20.10 -17.58
CA PRO A 284 -4.31 21.29 -18.41
C PRO A 284 -4.11 22.52 -17.52
N ASN A 285 -3.16 23.38 -17.88
CA ASN A 285 -2.98 24.67 -17.22
C ASN A 285 -4.30 25.45 -17.25
N PRO A 286 -4.75 25.99 -16.10
CA PRO A 286 -6.01 26.74 -16.00
C PRO A 286 -6.03 28.04 -16.81
#